data_AF-A0A2E5XNL4-F1
#
_entry.id   AF-A0A2E5XNL4-F1
#
_cell.length_a   1.000
_cell.length_b   1.000
_cell.length_c   1.000
_cell.angle_alpha   90.00
_cell.angle_beta   90.00
_cell.angle_gamma   90.00
#
_symmetry.space_group_name_H-M   'P 1'
#
loop_
_entity.id
_entity.type
_entity.pdbx_description
1 polymer ?
#
loop_
_entity_poly.entity_id
_entity_poly.type
_entity_poly.pdbx_seq_one_letter_code
_entity_poly.pdbx_strand_id
1 'polypeptide(L)'
;MPTTYILVRCSCGTATGAILGRRASCSRCGSRDTLSTESTFNSPSKLAEAVMLANTPVELRSEMMDRINSSHKNQINQSETSDGGKVLEILRKAMKNDGHIVRRDVDDRGSEAGFDESEMSAILSKAEAEGVLVRAGKDVWKLIEP
;
A
#
# COMPACT_ATOMS: atom_id res chain seq x y z
N MET A 1 7.12 9.01 27.46
CA MET A 1 5.65 9.16 27.35
C MET A 1 5.18 8.55 26.04
N PRO A 2 4.02 7.89 25.98
CA PRO A 2 3.52 7.30 24.73
C PRO A 2 3.19 8.41 23.72
N THR A 3 3.54 8.19 22.46
CA THR A 3 3.22 9.13 21.36
C THR A 3 1.72 9.19 21.18
N THR A 4 1.14 10.38 21.37
CA THR A 4 -0.27 10.65 21.15
C THR A 4 -0.48 11.27 19.77
N TYR A 5 -1.42 10.74 19.02
CA TYR A 5 -1.77 11.19 17.68
C TYR A 5 -3.09 11.97 17.74
N ILE A 6 -3.24 13.00 16.91
CA ILE A 6 -4.44 13.83 16.85
C ILE A 6 -4.92 13.98 15.41
N LEU A 7 -6.23 13.99 15.22
CA LEU A 7 -6.86 14.41 13.99
C LEU A 7 -7.17 15.90 14.10
N VAL A 8 -6.68 16.68 13.15
CA VAL A 8 -6.97 18.10 13.05
C VAL A 8 -7.77 18.40 11.79
N ARG A 9 -8.80 19.23 11.89
CA ARG A 9 -9.55 19.73 10.74
C ARG A 9 -9.13 21.17 10.46
N CYS A 10 -8.85 21.44 9.19
CA CYS A 10 -8.63 22.79 8.72
C CYS A 10 -9.95 23.45 8.34
N SER A 11 -10.03 24.77 8.47
CA SER A 11 -11.14 25.58 7.92
C SER A 11 -11.42 25.35 6.43
N CYS A 12 -10.44 24.87 5.64
CA CYS A 12 -10.64 24.49 4.23
C CYS A 12 -11.34 23.13 4.04
N GLY A 13 -11.78 22.49 5.13
CA GLY A 13 -12.51 21.22 5.16
C GLY A 13 -11.64 19.97 5.23
N THR A 14 -10.33 20.07 4.93
CA THR A 14 -9.41 18.93 4.95
C THR A 14 -9.03 18.53 6.37
N ALA A 15 -9.12 17.24 6.65
CA ALA A 15 -8.62 16.63 7.87
C ALA A 15 -7.18 16.11 7.67
N THR A 16 -6.33 16.27 8.69
CA THR A 16 -4.92 15.88 8.67
C THR A 16 -4.54 15.24 10.00
N GLY A 17 -3.67 14.23 9.97
CA GLY A 17 -3.13 13.63 11.18
C GLY A 17 -1.88 14.37 11.66
N ALA A 18 -1.72 14.52 12.97
CA ALA A 18 -0.54 15.10 13.58
C ALA A 18 -0.18 14.38 14.89
N ILE A 19 1.03 14.64 15.39
CA ILE A 19 1.46 14.19 16.72
C ILE A 19 1.17 15.30 17.72
N LEU A 20 0.55 14.96 18.85
CA LEU A 20 0.27 15.91 19.92
C LEU A 20 1.57 16.59 20.39
N GLY A 21 1.57 17.92 20.42
CA GLY A 21 2.74 18.72 20.79
C GLY A 21 3.73 19.00 19.65
N ARG A 22 3.51 18.46 18.44
CA ARG A 22 4.24 18.88 17.23
C ARG A 22 3.43 19.89 16.42
N ARG A 23 4.12 20.77 15.69
CA ARG A 23 3.47 21.72 14.78
C ARG A 23 2.80 20.97 13.63
N ALA A 24 1.47 21.06 13.56
CA ALA A 24 0.69 20.59 12.43
C ALA A 24 0.59 21.68 11.33
N SER A 25 0.29 21.25 10.11
CA SER A 25 -0.08 22.10 8.98
C SER A 25 -1.09 21.36 8.13
N CYS A 26 -2.06 22.05 7.55
CA CYS A 26 -3.01 21.44 6.64
C CYS A 26 -2.29 20.84 5.42
N SER A 27 -2.55 19.58 5.09
CA SER A 27 -1.98 18.92 3.91
C SER A 27 -2.48 19.48 2.58
N ARG A 28 -3.58 20.25 2.58
CA ARG A 28 -4.16 20.85 1.36
C ARG A 28 -3.75 22.30 1.14
N CYS A 29 -3.90 23.16 2.14
CA CYS A 29 -3.65 24.61 2.00
C CYS A 29 -2.40 25.12 2.74
N GLY A 30 -1.72 24.26 3.49
CA GLY A 30 -0.53 24.63 4.27
C GLY A 30 -0.80 25.48 5.52
N SER A 31 -2.04 25.89 5.76
CA SER A 31 -2.40 26.71 6.93
C SER A 31 -2.10 26.02 8.24
N ARG A 32 -1.65 26.81 9.23
CA ARG A 32 -1.31 26.36 10.59
C ARG A 32 -2.24 26.95 11.64
N ASP A 33 -2.76 28.15 11.38
CA ASP A 33 -3.55 28.93 12.33
C ASP A 33 -5.04 28.55 12.32
N THR A 34 -5.47 27.83 11.29
CA THR A 34 -6.89 27.46 11.09
C THR A 34 -7.16 25.99 11.36
N LEU A 35 -6.37 25.37 12.25
CA LEU A 35 -6.45 23.95 12.60
C LEU A 35 -7.16 23.76 13.94
N SER A 36 -8.20 22.93 13.97
CA SER A 36 -8.89 22.51 15.19
C SER A 36 -8.74 21.01 15.43
N THR A 37 -8.36 20.61 16.64
CA THR A 37 -8.29 19.19 17.02
C THR A 37 -9.69 18.61 17.18
N GLU A 38 -10.00 17.52 16.47
CA GLU A 38 -11.30 16.83 16.55
C GLU A 38 -11.24 15.59 17.44
N SER A 39 -10.15 14.84 17.41
CA SER A 39 -10.03 13.56 18.12
C SER A 39 -8.57 13.17 18.38
N THR A 40 -8.38 12.25 19.31
CA THR A 40 -7.07 11.80 19.80
C THR A 40 -6.97 10.28 19.74
N PHE A 41 -5.82 9.77 19.32
CA PHE A 41 -5.55 8.35 19.09
C PHE A 41 -4.23 7.94 19.75
N ASN A 42 -4.17 6.67 20.15
CA ASN A 42 -2.97 6.04 20.69
C ASN A 42 -2.27 5.12 19.67
N SER A 43 -2.77 5.04 18.44
CA SER A 43 -2.23 4.21 17.36
C SER A 43 -2.16 5.00 16.05
N PRO A 44 -1.03 4.95 15.31
CA PRO A 44 -0.91 5.54 13.99
C PRO A 44 -1.93 4.99 12.99
N SER A 45 -2.19 3.68 13.04
CA SER A 45 -3.11 3.02 12.10
C SER A 45 -4.54 3.54 12.25
N LYS A 46 -5.00 3.70 13.51
CA LYS A 46 -6.32 4.28 13.79
C LYS A 46 -6.43 5.75 13.36
N LEU A 47 -5.34 6.52 13.50
CA LEU A 47 -5.30 7.88 12.99
C LEU A 47 -5.43 7.89 11.45
N ALA A 48 -4.71 7.01 10.75
CA ALA A 48 -4.76 6.93 9.29
C ALA A 48 -6.18 6.61 8.80
N GLU A 49 -6.85 5.63 9.42
CA GLU A 49 -8.26 5.32 9.14
C GLU A 49 -9.18 6.53 9.37
N ALA A 50 -9.03 7.23 10.50
CA ALA A 50 -9.82 8.40 10.82
C ALA A 50 -9.60 9.55 9.83
N VAL A 51 -8.36 9.80 9.40
CA VAL A 51 -8.02 10.80 8.37
C VAL A 51 -8.66 10.47 7.04
N MET A 52 -8.62 9.20 6.62
CA MET A 52 -9.27 8.77 5.38
C MET A 52 -10.78 9.02 5.45
N LEU A 53 -11.45 8.50 6.48
CA LEU A 53 -12.90 8.64 6.65
C LEU A 53 -13.35 10.11 6.73
N ALA A 54 -12.57 10.95 7.42
CA ALA A 54 -12.84 12.37 7.57
C ALA A 54 -12.72 13.17 6.26
N ASN A 55 -11.94 12.66 5.30
CA ASN A 55 -11.75 13.26 3.97
C ASN A 55 -12.60 12.60 2.87
N THR A 56 -13.25 11.47 3.14
CA THR A 56 -14.15 10.80 2.19
C THR A 56 -15.54 11.43 2.22
N PRO A 57 -16.11 11.83 1.06
CA PRO A 57 -17.50 12.29 0.94
C PRO A 57 -18.48 11.26 1.49
N VAL A 58 -19.55 11.72 2.17
CA VAL A 58 -20.50 10.84 2.88
C VAL A 58 -21.14 9.82 1.94
N GLU A 59 -21.38 10.24 0.70
CA GLU A 59 -21.97 9.45 -0.38
C GLU A 59 -21.09 8.26 -0.78
N LEU A 60 -19.78 8.35 -0.56
CA LEU A 60 -18.78 7.33 -0.92
C LEU A 60 -18.23 6.57 0.30
N ARG A 61 -18.67 6.91 1.52
CA ARG A 61 -18.15 6.28 2.75
C ARG A 61 -18.49 4.80 2.83
N SER A 62 -19.71 4.41 2.48
CA SER A 62 -20.14 3.00 2.47
C SER A 62 -19.33 2.19 1.47
N GLU A 63 -19.22 2.64 0.22
CA GLU A 63 -18.41 1.96 -0.81
C GLU A 63 -16.93 1.88 -0.42
N MET A 64 -16.38 2.92 0.21
CA MET A 64 -14.99 2.90 0.68
C MET A 64 -14.80 1.92 1.84
N MET A 65 -15.70 1.92 2.82
CA MET A 65 -15.68 0.97 3.93
C MET A 65 -15.81 -0.47 3.42
N ASP A 66 -16.70 -0.71 2.44
CA ASP A 66 -16.87 -2.03 1.82
C ASP A 66 -15.61 -2.47 1.07
N ARG A 67 -14.93 -1.56 0.36
CA ARG A 67 -13.64 -1.84 -0.29
C ARG A 67 -12.53 -2.11 0.72
N ILE A 68 -12.45 -1.37 1.81
CA ILE A 68 -11.48 -1.58 2.89
C ILE A 68 -11.73 -2.94 3.55
N ASN A 69 -12.97 -3.25 3.91
CA ASN A 69 -13.36 -4.52 4.51
C ASN A 69 -13.11 -5.69 3.56
N SER A 70 -13.39 -5.53 2.26
CA SER A 70 -13.09 -6.54 1.24
C SER A 70 -11.59 -6.72 1.02
N SER A 71 -10.81 -5.63 1.09
CA SER A 71 -9.35 -5.68 1.03
C SER A 71 -8.74 -6.36 2.26
N HIS A 72 -9.28 -6.14 3.47
CA HIS A 72 -8.89 -6.88 4.66
C HIS A 72 -9.26 -8.36 4.56
N LYS A 73 -10.41 -8.70 3.98
CA LYS A 73 -10.79 -10.10 3.72
C LYS A 73 -9.82 -10.78 2.74
N ASN A 74 -9.37 -10.07 1.70
CA ASN A 74 -8.37 -10.57 0.76
C ASN A 74 -6.96 -10.61 1.35
N GLN A 75 -6.58 -9.68 2.23
CA GLN A 75 -5.29 -9.71 2.93
C GLN A 75 -5.23 -10.80 4.00
N ILE A 76 -6.31 -11.05 4.74
CA ILE A 76 -6.39 -12.16 5.70
C ILE A 76 -6.29 -13.50 4.95
N ASN A 77 -7.01 -13.64 3.82
CA ASN A 77 -6.88 -14.81 2.95
C ASN A 77 -5.49 -14.96 2.30
N GLN A 78 -4.76 -13.87 2.04
CA GLN A 78 -3.37 -13.91 1.53
C GLN A 78 -2.34 -14.13 2.65
N SER A 79 -2.64 -13.76 3.90
CA SER A 79 -1.76 -14.00 5.06
C SER A 79 -1.83 -15.43 5.58
N GLU A 80 -2.88 -16.17 5.23
CA GLU A 80 -3.05 -17.59 5.59
C GLU A 80 -2.54 -18.57 4.53
N THR A 81 -2.02 -18.10 3.39
CA THR A 81 -1.38 -18.97 2.40
C THR A 81 0.05 -18.55 2.13
N SER A 82 0.96 -19.51 2.22
CA SER A 82 2.40 -19.48 1.99
C SER A 82 2.91 -18.90 0.65
N ASP A 83 2.10 -18.20 -0.13
CA ASP A 83 2.40 -17.89 -1.55
C ASP A 83 3.10 -16.54 -1.77
N GLY A 84 2.83 -15.50 -0.98
CA GLY A 84 3.53 -14.21 -1.14
C GLY A 84 5.06 -14.32 -0.98
N GLY A 85 5.51 -15.15 -0.03
CA GLY A 85 6.92 -15.46 0.15
C GLY A 85 7.51 -16.28 -0.99
N LYS A 86 6.77 -17.29 -1.50
CA LYS A 86 7.20 -18.10 -2.64
C LYS A 86 7.33 -17.28 -3.91
N VAL A 87 6.43 -16.32 -4.13
CA VAL A 87 6.47 -15.42 -5.30
C VAL A 87 7.73 -14.56 -5.30
N LEU A 88 8.08 -13.97 -4.15
CA LEU A 88 9.34 -13.23 -4.01
C LEU A 88 10.55 -14.13 -4.20
N GLU A 89 10.50 -15.37 -3.71
CA GLU A 89 11.56 -16.36 -3.92
C GLU A 89 11.73 -16.74 -5.40
N ILE A 90 10.62 -16.93 -6.13
CA ILE A 90 10.61 -17.20 -7.58
C ILE A 90 11.23 -16.02 -8.34
N LEU A 91 10.81 -14.79 -8.05
CA LEU A 91 11.35 -13.58 -8.68
C LEU A 91 12.85 -13.42 -8.40
N ARG A 92 13.30 -13.71 -7.18
CA ARG A 92 14.74 -13.72 -6.83
C ARG A 92 15.52 -14.81 -7.55
N LYS A 93 14.95 -16.01 -7.71
CA LYS A 93 15.57 -17.11 -8.48
C LYS A 93 15.59 -16.87 -9.99
N ALA A 94 14.62 -16.12 -10.51
CA ALA A 94 14.54 -15.72 -11.92
C ALA A 94 15.42 -14.50 -12.24
N MET A 95 15.91 -13.80 -11.22
CA MET A 95 16.78 -12.64 -11.37
C MET A 95 18.18 -13.07 -11.81
N LYS A 96 18.68 -12.43 -12.87
CA LYS A 96 20.05 -12.60 -13.34
C LYS A 96 21.01 -11.77 -12.49
N ASN A 97 22.30 -12.09 -12.57
CA ASN A 97 23.36 -11.41 -11.82
C ASN A 97 23.44 -9.89 -12.08
N ASP A 98 22.83 -9.40 -13.16
CA ASP A 98 22.77 -7.98 -13.53
C ASP A 98 21.50 -7.28 -13.02
N GLY A 99 20.68 -7.96 -12.21
CA GLY A 99 19.44 -7.45 -11.62
C GLY A 99 18.23 -7.45 -12.57
N HIS A 100 18.34 -8.03 -13.77
CA HIS A 100 17.22 -8.13 -14.71
C HIS A 100 16.47 -9.45 -14.53
N ILE A 101 15.15 -9.36 -14.68
CA ILE A 101 14.21 -10.47 -14.64
C ILE A 101 13.55 -10.56 -16.02
N VAL A 102 13.64 -11.71 -16.67
CA VAL A 102 13.04 -11.94 -18.00
C VAL A 102 11.80 -12.81 -17.85
N ARG A 103 10.73 -12.51 -18.60
CA ARG A 103 9.44 -13.23 -18.53
C ARG A 103 9.61 -14.75 -18.61
N ARG A 104 10.42 -15.22 -19.57
CA ARG A 104 10.67 -16.65 -19.77
C ARG A 104 11.23 -17.33 -18.52
N ASP A 105 12.22 -16.69 -17.88
CA ASP A 105 12.86 -17.23 -16.68
C ASP A 105 11.89 -17.23 -15.48
N VAL A 106 10.95 -16.26 -15.44
CA VAL A 106 9.89 -16.20 -14.43
C VAL A 106 8.84 -17.29 -14.65
N ASP A 107 8.43 -17.52 -15.89
CA ASP A 107 7.44 -18.56 -16.24
C ASP A 107 8.01 -19.96 -16.01
N ASP A 108 9.28 -20.20 -16.37
CA ASP A 108 9.98 -21.47 -16.12
C ASP A 108 10.04 -21.77 -14.61
N ARG A 109 10.43 -20.77 -13.79
CA ARG A 109 10.50 -20.89 -12.32
C ARG A 109 9.13 -20.95 -11.66
N GLY A 110 8.15 -20.25 -12.21
CA GLY A 110 6.75 -20.28 -11.77
C GLY A 110 6.15 -21.66 -11.97
N SER A 111 6.37 -22.26 -13.15
CA SER A 111 5.91 -23.61 -13.45
C SER A 111 6.57 -24.67 -12.56
N GLU A 112 7.88 -24.56 -12.29
CA GLU A 112 8.58 -25.41 -11.30
C GLU A 112 7.97 -25.32 -9.90
N ALA A 113 7.42 -24.15 -9.54
CA ALA A 113 6.78 -23.90 -8.25
C ALA A 113 5.26 -24.19 -8.23
N GLY A 114 4.69 -24.64 -9.35
CA GLY A 114 3.29 -25.02 -9.49
C GLY A 114 2.34 -23.87 -9.86
N PHE A 115 2.86 -22.72 -10.30
CA PHE A 115 2.06 -21.60 -10.81
C PHE A 115 1.82 -21.74 -12.32
N ASP A 116 0.63 -21.37 -12.76
CA ASP A 116 0.31 -21.27 -14.19
C ASP A 116 0.72 -19.92 -14.80
N GLU A 117 0.73 -19.83 -16.13
CA GLU A 117 1.15 -18.63 -16.85
C GLU A 117 0.26 -17.41 -16.55
N SER A 118 -1.04 -17.63 -16.31
CA SER A 118 -2.00 -16.57 -16.00
C SER A 118 -1.76 -16.01 -14.60
N GLU A 119 -1.48 -16.88 -13.62
CA GLU A 119 -1.10 -16.53 -12.27
C GLU A 119 0.20 -15.72 -12.26
N MET A 120 1.23 -16.18 -12.98
CA MET A 120 2.50 -15.46 -13.10
C MET A 120 2.32 -14.09 -13.77
N SER A 121 1.44 -14.00 -14.77
CA SER A 121 1.13 -12.72 -15.41
C SER A 121 0.41 -11.74 -14.45
N ALA A 122 -0.51 -12.24 -13.64
CA ALA A 122 -1.21 -11.43 -12.64
C ALA A 122 -0.23 -10.93 -11.55
N ILE A 123 0.68 -11.80 -11.11
CA ILE A 123 1.76 -11.48 -10.16
C ILE A 123 2.65 -10.37 -10.69
N LEU A 124 3.18 -10.50 -11.92
CA LEU A 124 4.05 -9.50 -12.53
C LEU A 124 3.32 -8.15 -12.69
N SER A 125 2.06 -8.19 -13.12
CA SER A 125 1.23 -6.99 -13.28
C SER A 125 0.99 -6.28 -11.94
N LYS A 126 0.74 -7.05 -10.88
CA LYS A 126 0.58 -6.52 -9.52
C LYS A 126 1.88 -5.92 -8.99
N ALA A 127 3.00 -6.63 -9.14
CA ALA A 127 4.31 -6.16 -8.68
C ALA A 127 4.77 -4.88 -9.44
N GLU A 128 4.43 -4.75 -10.71
CA GLU A 128 4.65 -3.53 -11.49
C GLU A 128 3.76 -2.37 -10.98
N ALA A 129 2.48 -2.63 -10.70
CA ALA A 129 1.55 -1.62 -10.16
C ALA A 129 1.90 -1.17 -8.74
N GLU A 130 2.46 -2.05 -7.92
CA GLU A 130 2.91 -1.76 -6.54
C GLU A 130 4.31 -1.11 -6.49
N GLY A 131 4.99 -0.98 -7.64
CA GLY A 131 6.31 -0.36 -7.74
C GLY A 131 7.48 -1.24 -7.26
N VAL A 132 7.24 -2.54 -7.06
CA VAL A 132 8.27 -3.54 -6.71
C VAL A 132 9.12 -3.88 -7.94
N LEU A 133 8.51 -3.90 -9.12
CA LEU A 133 9.17 -4.10 -10.40
C LEU A 133 9.02 -2.85 -11.27
N VAL A 134 10.07 -2.51 -12.03
CA VAL A 134 9.97 -1.59 -13.16
C VAL A 134 10.31 -2.30 -14.45
N ARG A 135 9.47 -2.06 -15.45
CA ARG A 135 9.68 -2.55 -16.80
C ARG A 135 10.90 -1.88 -17.42
N ALA A 136 11.91 -2.69 -17.76
CA ALA A 136 13.14 -2.26 -18.42
C ALA A 136 13.12 -2.50 -19.94
N GLY A 137 12.15 -3.28 -20.43
CA GLY A 137 11.98 -3.57 -21.85
C GLY A 137 10.76 -4.44 -22.15
N LYS A 138 10.67 -4.94 -23.37
CA LYS A 138 9.66 -5.95 -23.72
C LYS A 138 10.01 -7.24 -22.95
N ASP A 139 9.10 -7.67 -22.08
CA ASP A 139 9.23 -8.90 -21.29
C ASP A 139 10.45 -8.94 -20.36
N VAL A 140 10.91 -7.76 -19.93
CA VAL A 140 12.05 -7.60 -19.00
C VAL A 140 11.69 -6.58 -17.92
N TRP A 141 11.95 -6.95 -16.67
CA TRP A 141 11.77 -6.12 -15.49
C TRP A 141 13.06 -6.01 -14.69
N LYS A 142 13.14 -4.98 -13.85
CA LYS A 142 14.13 -4.84 -12.78
C LYS A 142 13.42 -4.74 -11.45
N LEU A 143 13.97 -5.38 -10.43
CA LEU A 143 13.51 -5.20 -9.06
C LEU A 143 13.94 -3.81 -8.57
N ILE A 144 12.98 -3.08 -8.01
CA ILE A 144 13.23 -1.83 -7.29
C ILE A 144 13.00 -2.13 -5.81
N GLU A 145 13.90 -2.88 -5.20
CA GLU A 145 13.98 -2.86 -3.73
C GLU A 145 15.26 -2.13 -3.32
N PRO A 146 15.21 -1.25 -2.30
CA PRO A 146 16.38 -0.82 -1.55
C PRO A 146 16.93 -1.94 -0.64
#